data_AF-H2PCQ9-F1
#
_entry.id   AF-H2PCQ9-F1
#
_cell.length_a   1.000
_cell.length_b   1.000
_cell.length_c   1.000
_cell.angle_alpha   90.00
_cell.angle_beta   90.00
_cell.angle_gamma   90.00
#
_symmetry.space_group_name_H-M   'P 1'
#
loop_
_entity.id
_entity.type
_entity.pdbx_description
1 polymer ?
#
loop_
_entity_poly.entity_id
_entity_poly.type
_entity_poly.pdbx_seq_one_letter_code
_entity_poly.pdbx_strand_id
1 'polypeptide(L)'
;MSRDPGSGGWEGAPRAAAALCTLYHEAGQRLRRLQDQLAARDALIARLRARLTALEGDAAPSLVDALLEQVARFREQLRRQEGGAAEAQMRQEIERLTERLEEKEREMQQLLNQPQHEREKEVVLLRRSMAEGERARAASDVLCRSLANETHQLRRTLTATAHMCQHLAKCLDERQHAQRNVGERSPDQSEHTGGHTSVQSVIEKLQEENRLLKQKVTHVEDLNAKWQRYDASRDEYVRGLHAQLRGLQIPHEPELMRKEISRLNRQLEEKINDCAEVKQELAASRTARDAALERVQMLEQQILAYKDDFMSERADRERAQSRIQELEEKVTSLLHQVSWRQDSREPDARRIHVGSKTAKYLATDALELMVPGGWRPGTGSQQLEPPAEGGHPGAAQRGQGDLQCPHCLQCFSDEQGEELLRHVAECCQ
;
A
#
# COMPACT_ATOMS: atom_id res chain seq x y z
N MET A 1 131.36 -67.74 -5.70
CA MET A 1 130.45 -68.65 -6.44
C MET A 1 129.16 -68.80 -5.65
N SER A 2 128.12 -69.40 -6.24
CA SER A 2 126.72 -69.22 -5.85
C SER A 2 126.26 -69.96 -4.59
N ARG A 3 125.33 -69.35 -3.83
CA ARG A 3 123.97 -69.89 -3.61
C ARG A 3 123.03 -68.90 -2.91
N ASP A 4 121.84 -68.74 -3.47
CA ASP A 4 120.60 -68.36 -2.77
C ASP A 4 120.11 -69.55 -1.89
N PRO A 5 119.21 -69.41 -0.89
CA PRO A 5 117.93 -68.68 -1.02
C PRO A 5 117.43 -67.90 0.23
N GLY A 6 116.35 -67.12 0.06
CA GLY A 6 115.54 -66.62 1.19
C GLY A 6 114.33 -65.76 0.79
N SER A 7 113.16 -66.36 0.58
CA SER A 7 111.90 -65.60 0.37
C SER A 7 111.35 -65.10 1.71
N GLY A 8 111.05 -63.79 1.80
CA GLY A 8 110.53 -63.15 3.01
C GLY A 8 109.33 -62.27 2.72
N GLY A 9 108.12 -62.83 2.81
CA GLY A 9 106.86 -62.07 2.66
C GLY A 9 105.63 -62.87 3.08
N TRP A 10 104.50 -62.15 3.24
CA TRP A 10 103.13 -62.69 3.41
C TRP A 10 102.66 -63.20 4.79
N GLU A 11 103.17 -62.69 5.93
CA GLU A 11 102.55 -63.01 7.25
C GLU A 11 101.36 -62.09 7.64
N GLY A 12 101.21 -60.91 7.04
CA GLY A 12 100.14 -59.96 7.40
C GLY A 12 98.77 -60.22 6.75
N ALA A 13 98.75 -60.82 5.56
CA ALA A 13 97.55 -60.92 4.73
C ALA A 13 96.37 -61.74 5.31
N PRO A 14 96.56 -62.96 5.87
CA PRO A 14 95.42 -63.81 6.22
C PRO A 14 94.60 -63.29 7.41
N ARG A 15 95.21 -62.58 8.37
CA ARG A 15 94.48 -61.97 9.49
C ARG A 15 93.61 -60.79 9.04
N ALA A 16 94.09 -59.96 8.12
CA ALA A 16 93.31 -58.85 7.57
C ALA A 16 92.10 -59.37 6.76
N ALA A 17 92.29 -60.40 5.93
CA ALA A 17 91.21 -61.04 5.18
C ALA A 17 90.15 -61.64 6.11
N ALA A 18 90.55 -62.37 7.17
CA ALA A 18 89.62 -62.93 8.14
C ALA A 18 88.77 -61.87 8.85
N ALA A 19 89.39 -60.76 9.28
CA ALA A 19 88.69 -59.65 9.93
C ALA A 19 87.67 -58.96 9.01
N LEU A 20 88.00 -58.79 7.73
CA LEU A 20 87.05 -58.28 6.73
C LEU A 20 85.89 -59.26 6.52
N CYS A 21 86.15 -60.56 6.41
CA CYS A 21 85.09 -61.58 6.29
C CYS A 21 84.13 -61.57 7.49
N THR A 22 84.62 -61.41 8.72
CA THR A 22 83.74 -61.27 9.90
C THR A 22 82.91 -59.99 9.84
N LEU A 23 83.48 -58.85 9.44
CA LEU A 23 82.75 -57.58 9.32
C LEU A 23 81.67 -57.63 8.22
N TYR A 24 81.95 -58.23 7.06
CA TYR A 24 80.94 -58.46 6.03
C TYR A 24 79.83 -59.40 6.50
N HIS A 25 80.17 -60.47 7.25
CA HIS A 25 79.16 -61.37 7.82
C HIS A 25 78.28 -60.67 8.86
N GLU A 26 78.87 -59.86 9.75
CA GLU A 26 78.13 -59.01 10.69
C GLU A 26 77.23 -57.99 9.99
N ALA A 27 77.73 -57.29 8.97
CA ALA A 27 76.93 -56.35 8.18
C ALA A 27 75.73 -57.07 7.53
N GLY A 28 75.94 -58.26 6.98
CA GLY A 28 74.87 -59.12 6.46
C GLY A 28 73.87 -59.58 7.54
N GLN A 29 74.31 -59.87 8.77
CA GLN A 29 73.41 -60.16 9.89
C GLN A 29 72.60 -58.92 10.31
N ARG A 30 73.23 -57.75 10.36
CA ARG A 30 72.56 -56.47 10.71
C ARG A 30 71.51 -56.10 9.66
N LEU A 31 71.82 -56.26 8.37
CA LEU A 31 70.86 -56.07 7.27
C LEU A 31 69.65 -57.00 7.38
N ARG A 32 69.86 -58.31 7.62
CA ARG A 32 68.76 -59.26 7.82
C ARG A 32 67.83 -58.84 8.97
N ARG A 33 68.40 -58.52 10.15
CA ARG A 33 67.61 -58.05 11.30
C ARG A 33 66.79 -56.78 11.00
N LEU A 34 67.28 -55.88 10.15
CA LEU A 34 66.53 -54.69 9.72
C LEU A 34 65.43 -55.04 8.72
N GLN A 35 65.64 -56.01 7.81
CA GLN A 35 64.60 -56.53 6.93
C GLN A 35 63.49 -57.23 7.71
N ASP A 36 63.83 -58.04 8.71
CA ASP A 36 62.87 -58.70 9.61
C ASP A 36 62.01 -57.66 10.37
N GLN A 37 62.63 -56.57 10.84
CA GLN A 37 61.94 -55.47 11.52
C GLN A 37 61.04 -54.65 10.58
N LEU A 38 61.41 -54.47 9.32
CA LEU A 38 60.55 -53.84 8.30
C LEU A 38 59.34 -54.74 8.01
N ALA A 39 59.55 -56.02 7.70
CA ALA A 39 58.46 -56.96 7.45
C ALA A 39 57.48 -57.07 8.62
N ALA A 40 57.95 -57.03 9.87
CA ALA A 40 57.10 -56.98 11.05
C ALA A 40 56.27 -55.69 11.16
N ARG A 41 56.81 -54.53 10.75
CA ARG A 41 56.08 -53.26 10.69
C ARG A 41 55.07 -53.24 9.55
N ASP A 42 55.41 -53.74 8.37
CA ASP A 42 54.50 -53.84 7.24
C ASP A 42 53.32 -54.78 7.53
N ALA A 43 53.57 -55.89 8.22
CA ALA A 43 52.53 -56.79 8.72
C ALA A 43 51.61 -56.12 9.76
N LEU A 44 52.12 -55.22 10.61
CA LEU A 44 51.31 -54.41 11.52
C LEU A 44 50.48 -53.37 10.76
N ILE A 45 51.06 -52.67 9.78
CA ILE A 45 50.37 -51.70 8.93
C ILE A 45 49.23 -52.38 8.15
N ALA A 46 49.46 -53.58 7.61
CA ALA A 46 48.43 -54.37 6.94
C ALA A 46 47.27 -54.73 7.90
N ARG A 47 47.57 -55.17 9.13
CA ARG A 47 46.55 -55.46 10.16
C ARG A 47 45.77 -54.21 10.60
N LEU A 48 46.42 -53.05 10.70
CA LEU A 48 45.75 -51.80 11.05
C LEU A 48 44.85 -51.30 9.91
N ARG A 49 45.30 -51.39 8.65
CA ARG A 49 44.46 -51.10 7.47
C ARG A 49 43.25 -52.02 7.39
N ALA A 50 43.42 -53.32 7.58
CA ALA A 50 42.31 -54.29 7.59
C ALA A 50 41.27 -53.99 8.70
N ARG A 51 41.71 -53.49 9.86
CA ARG A 51 40.81 -53.07 10.95
C ARG A 51 40.10 -51.74 10.65
N LEU A 52 40.75 -50.80 9.98
CA LEU A 52 40.10 -49.57 9.50
C LEU A 52 39.01 -49.91 8.48
N THR A 53 39.32 -50.70 7.44
CA THR A 53 38.33 -51.09 6.42
C THR A 53 37.14 -51.89 6.98
N ALA A 54 37.32 -52.61 8.09
CA ALA A 54 36.21 -53.27 8.79
C ALA A 54 35.33 -52.25 9.53
N LEU A 55 35.93 -51.33 10.28
CA LEU A 55 35.20 -50.28 11.01
C LEU A 55 34.50 -49.29 10.06
N GLU A 56 35.10 -48.99 8.91
CA GLU A 56 34.53 -48.17 7.84
C GLU A 56 33.36 -48.87 7.13
N GLY A 57 33.37 -50.21 7.06
CA GLY A 57 32.24 -51.02 6.56
C GLY A 57 31.08 -51.14 7.54
N ASP A 58 31.37 -51.27 8.85
CA ASP A 58 30.37 -51.40 9.91
C ASP A 58 29.78 -50.05 10.38
N ALA A 59 30.22 -48.92 9.82
CA ALA A 59 29.82 -47.55 10.19
C ALA A 59 28.40 -47.13 9.74
N ALA A 60 27.42 -48.03 9.89
CA ALA A 60 25.97 -47.80 9.83
C ALA A 60 25.42 -46.80 8.78
N PRO A 61 25.68 -46.97 7.46
CA PRO A 61 25.10 -46.12 6.41
C PRO A 61 23.56 -46.02 6.52
N SER A 62 22.92 -47.18 6.76
CA SER A 62 21.45 -47.32 6.81
C SER A 62 20.71 -46.37 7.76
N LEU A 63 21.33 -45.87 8.84
CA LEU A 63 20.69 -44.89 9.72
C LEU A 63 20.73 -43.49 9.12
N VAL A 64 21.85 -43.11 8.50
CA VAL A 64 22.00 -41.82 7.80
C VAL A 64 21.10 -41.81 6.56
N ASP A 65 21.09 -42.90 5.80
CA ASP A 65 20.23 -43.07 4.62
C ASP A 65 18.74 -43.00 5.01
N ALA A 66 18.32 -43.70 6.07
CA ALA A 66 16.94 -43.66 6.56
C ALA A 66 16.52 -42.25 7.02
N LEU A 67 17.42 -41.50 7.69
CA LEU A 67 17.15 -40.12 8.09
C LEU A 67 17.08 -39.17 6.88
N LEU A 68 17.94 -39.35 5.87
CA LEU A 68 17.88 -38.61 4.61
C LEU A 68 16.58 -38.87 3.85
N GLU A 69 16.13 -40.13 3.77
CA GLU A 69 14.80 -40.47 3.24
C GLU A 69 13.68 -39.82 4.06
N GLN A 70 13.76 -39.83 5.39
CA GLN A 70 12.72 -39.26 6.24
C GLN A 70 12.60 -37.74 6.05
N VAL A 71 13.75 -37.04 5.95
CA VAL A 71 13.82 -35.61 5.61
C VAL A 71 13.31 -35.34 4.19
N ALA A 72 13.59 -36.21 3.22
CA ALA A 72 13.03 -36.10 1.87
C ALA A 72 11.51 -36.23 1.88
N ARG A 73 10.96 -37.24 2.58
CA ARG A 73 9.51 -37.45 2.74
C ARG A 73 8.83 -36.23 3.38
N PHE A 74 9.40 -35.66 4.45
CA PHE A 74 8.84 -34.45 5.07
C PHE A 74 8.89 -33.22 4.16
N ARG A 75 10.00 -32.99 3.44
CA ARG A 75 10.10 -31.92 2.42
C ARG A 75 9.05 -32.10 1.31
N GLU A 76 8.74 -33.33 0.94
CA GLU A 76 7.73 -33.62 -0.09
C GLU A 76 6.29 -33.69 0.44
N GLN A 77 6.08 -33.74 1.76
CA GLN A 77 4.78 -33.47 2.39
C GLN A 77 4.53 -31.97 2.49
N LEU A 78 5.51 -31.17 2.91
CA LEU A 78 5.45 -29.70 2.89
C LEU A 78 5.13 -29.18 1.48
N ARG A 79 5.89 -29.60 0.47
CA ARG A 79 5.61 -29.28 -0.95
C ARG A 79 4.24 -29.73 -1.46
N ARG A 80 3.54 -30.66 -0.79
CA ARG A 80 2.15 -31.08 -1.12
C ARG A 80 1.08 -30.34 -0.31
N GLN A 81 1.43 -29.71 0.81
CA GLN A 81 0.54 -28.82 1.57
C GLN A 81 0.62 -27.38 1.04
N GLU A 82 1.84 -26.91 0.78
CA GLU A 82 2.13 -25.64 0.12
C GLU A 82 1.69 -25.69 -1.35
N GLY A 83 2.06 -26.76 -2.06
CA GLY A 83 1.88 -26.89 -3.50
C GLY A 83 0.45 -27.20 -3.95
N GLY A 84 -0.28 -26.15 -4.32
CA GLY A 84 -0.98 -26.15 -5.61
C GLY A 84 -2.40 -26.73 -5.67
N ALA A 85 -3.07 -27.02 -4.54
CA ALA A 85 -4.52 -27.26 -4.53
C ALA A 85 -5.28 -25.97 -4.15
N ALA A 86 -5.30 -25.62 -2.86
CA ALA A 86 -5.95 -24.40 -2.38
C ALA A 86 -5.30 -23.12 -2.96
N GLU A 87 -3.97 -23.12 -3.12
CA GLU A 87 -3.25 -21.99 -3.70
C GLU A 87 -3.59 -21.79 -5.20
N ALA A 88 -3.76 -22.89 -5.95
CA ALA A 88 -4.18 -22.83 -7.35
C ALA A 88 -5.65 -22.39 -7.50
N GLN A 89 -6.53 -22.84 -6.61
CA GLN A 89 -7.93 -22.35 -6.54
C GLN A 89 -7.99 -20.86 -6.24
N MET A 90 -7.16 -20.36 -5.30
CA MET A 90 -7.10 -18.93 -5.00
C MET A 90 -6.51 -18.12 -6.16
N ARG A 91 -5.51 -18.64 -6.88
CA ARG A 91 -4.98 -18.04 -8.12
C ARG A 91 -6.05 -17.98 -9.22
N GLN A 92 -6.81 -19.04 -9.43
CA GLN A 92 -7.92 -19.09 -10.40
C GLN A 92 -9.06 -18.10 -10.06
N GLU A 93 -9.42 -17.96 -8.78
CA GLU A 93 -10.43 -16.96 -8.38
C GLU A 93 -9.89 -15.53 -8.50
N ILE A 94 -8.60 -15.29 -8.24
CA ILE A 94 -7.94 -14.00 -8.52
C ILE A 94 -7.97 -13.68 -10.02
N GLU A 95 -7.57 -14.62 -10.88
CA GLU A 95 -7.60 -14.45 -12.35
C GLU A 95 -9.03 -14.10 -12.83
N ARG A 96 -10.02 -14.89 -12.40
CA ARG A 96 -11.45 -14.68 -12.68
C ARG A 96 -11.98 -13.32 -12.17
N LEU A 97 -11.52 -12.85 -11.02
CA LEU A 97 -11.89 -11.53 -10.49
C LEU A 97 -11.21 -10.41 -11.26
N THR A 98 -9.96 -10.58 -11.68
CA THR A 98 -9.24 -9.65 -12.56
C THR A 98 -9.92 -9.55 -13.93
N GLU A 99 -10.21 -10.65 -14.61
CA GLU A 99 -10.95 -10.66 -15.89
C GLU A 99 -12.26 -9.86 -15.80
N ARG A 100 -13.00 -10.04 -14.71
CA ARG A 100 -14.28 -9.38 -14.45
C ARG A 100 -14.13 -7.91 -14.07
N LEU A 101 -13.03 -7.53 -13.41
CA LEU A 101 -12.69 -6.12 -13.19
C LEU A 101 -12.32 -5.45 -14.51
N GLU A 102 -11.47 -6.07 -15.33
CA GLU A 102 -11.12 -5.56 -16.66
C GLU A 102 -12.36 -5.43 -17.57
N GLU A 103 -13.32 -6.36 -17.51
CA GLU A 103 -14.60 -6.25 -18.22
C GLU A 103 -15.38 -5.00 -17.78
N LYS A 104 -15.43 -4.70 -16.48
CA LYS A 104 -16.10 -3.49 -15.96
C LYS A 104 -15.31 -2.20 -16.21
N GLU A 105 -13.99 -2.26 -16.27
CA GLU A 105 -13.17 -1.13 -16.75
C GLU A 105 -13.38 -0.89 -18.25
N ARG A 106 -13.52 -1.93 -19.07
CA ARG A 106 -13.87 -1.82 -20.50
C ARG A 106 -15.27 -1.21 -20.69
N GLU A 107 -16.28 -1.67 -19.95
CA GLU A 107 -17.63 -1.08 -19.96
C GLU A 107 -17.60 0.40 -19.53
N MET A 108 -16.94 0.71 -18.41
CA MET A 108 -16.78 2.09 -17.93
C MET A 108 -16.06 2.95 -18.97
N GLN A 109 -14.99 2.46 -19.59
CA GLN A 109 -14.24 3.21 -20.60
C GLN A 109 -15.03 3.39 -21.89
N GLN A 110 -15.90 2.45 -22.29
CA GLN A 110 -16.83 2.63 -23.41
C GLN A 110 -17.82 3.77 -23.11
N LEU A 111 -18.42 3.77 -21.91
CA LEU A 111 -19.31 4.86 -21.46
C LEU A 111 -18.56 6.21 -21.34
N LEU A 112 -17.30 6.21 -20.92
CA LEU A 112 -16.46 7.42 -20.84
C LEU A 112 -15.98 7.91 -22.21
N ASN A 113 -15.81 7.03 -23.21
CA ASN A 113 -15.46 7.37 -24.58
C ASN A 113 -16.67 7.81 -25.43
N GLN A 114 -17.90 7.50 -25.02
CA GLN A 114 -19.11 7.83 -25.78
C GLN A 114 -19.27 9.35 -25.96
N PRO A 115 -19.61 9.87 -27.16
CA PRO A 115 -19.80 11.30 -27.38
C PRO A 115 -20.75 11.95 -26.38
N GLN A 116 -20.38 13.11 -25.82
CA GLN A 116 -21.18 13.82 -24.80
C GLN A 116 -22.65 14.01 -25.25
N HIS A 117 -22.86 14.34 -26.53
CA HIS A 117 -24.19 14.55 -27.11
C HIS A 117 -25.10 13.30 -27.14
N GLU A 118 -24.57 12.09 -26.92
CA GLU A 118 -25.39 10.86 -26.80
C GLU A 118 -25.84 10.66 -25.36
N ARG A 119 -24.91 10.80 -24.41
CA ARG A 119 -25.20 10.77 -22.97
C ARG A 119 -26.22 11.86 -22.61
N GLU A 120 -26.14 13.03 -23.23
CA GLU A 120 -27.13 14.11 -23.11
C GLU A 120 -28.51 13.73 -23.68
N LYS A 121 -28.57 13.10 -24.87
CA LYS A 121 -29.83 12.60 -25.46
C LYS A 121 -30.48 11.55 -24.56
N GLU A 122 -29.70 10.61 -24.03
CA GLU A 122 -30.19 9.58 -23.12
C GLU A 122 -30.70 10.19 -21.80
N VAL A 123 -29.95 11.10 -21.18
CA VAL A 123 -30.39 11.83 -19.99
C VAL A 123 -31.68 12.62 -20.23
N VAL A 124 -31.87 13.21 -21.42
CA VAL A 124 -33.13 13.87 -21.81
C VAL A 124 -34.28 12.86 -21.96
N LEU A 125 -34.04 11.69 -22.57
CA LEU A 125 -35.05 10.62 -22.68
C LEU A 125 -35.44 10.04 -21.32
N LEU A 126 -34.48 9.81 -20.42
CA LEU A 126 -34.72 9.33 -19.06
C LEU A 126 -35.49 10.36 -18.23
N ARG A 127 -35.11 11.64 -18.28
CA ARG A 127 -35.84 12.75 -17.63
C ARG A 127 -37.28 12.87 -18.17
N ARG A 128 -37.47 12.71 -19.48
CA ARG A 128 -38.80 12.69 -20.10
C ARG A 128 -39.65 11.53 -19.59
N SER A 129 -39.10 10.32 -19.58
CA SER A 129 -39.78 9.11 -19.10
C SER A 129 -40.19 9.22 -17.62
N MET A 130 -39.28 9.72 -16.77
CA MET A 130 -39.57 10.03 -15.36
C MET A 130 -40.73 11.02 -15.22
N ALA A 131 -40.68 12.15 -15.95
CA ALA A 131 -41.74 13.15 -15.91
C ALA A 131 -43.08 12.66 -16.50
N GLU A 132 -43.07 11.68 -17.42
CA GLU A 132 -44.27 11.01 -17.93
C GLU A 132 -44.86 10.06 -16.87
N GLY A 133 -44.02 9.31 -16.16
CA GLY A 133 -44.42 8.48 -15.02
C GLY A 133 -44.97 9.29 -13.83
N GLU A 134 -44.38 10.44 -13.52
CA GLU A 134 -44.88 11.37 -12.49
C GLU A 134 -46.26 11.94 -12.85
N ARG A 135 -46.46 12.33 -14.12
CA ARG A 135 -47.78 12.77 -14.61
C ARG A 135 -48.83 11.67 -14.53
N ALA A 136 -48.47 10.42 -14.86
CA ALA A 136 -49.36 9.27 -14.73
C ALA A 136 -49.75 8.99 -13.26
N ARG A 137 -48.79 9.05 -12.33
CA ARG A 137 -49.04 8.93 -10.88
C ARG A 137 -49.97 10.03 -10.37
N ALA A 138 -49.67 11.29 -10.67
CA ALA A 138 -50.49 12.43 -10.25
C ALA A 138 -51.93 12.35 -10.77
N ALA A 139 -52.13 11.88 -12.02
CA ALA A 139 -53.47 11.64 -12.56
C ALA A 139 -54.19 10.50 -11.81
N SER A 140 -53.51 9.40 -11.52
CA SER A 140 -54.04 8.29 -10.70
C SER A 140 -54.46 8.78 -9.31
N ASP A 141 -53.64 9.59 -8.64
CA ASP A 141 -53.92 10.12 -7.31
C ASP A 141 -55.14 11.06 -7.30
N VAL A 142 -55.39 11.80 -8.38
CA VAL A 142 -56.60 12.61 -8.53
C VAL A 142 -57.84 11.73 -8.71
N LEU A 143 -57.76 10.69 -9.56
CA LEU A 143 -58.87 9.74 -9.77
C LEU A 143 -59.22 8.98 -8.48
N CYS A 144 -58.22 8.45 -7.77
CA CYS A 144 -58.41 7.79 -6.47
C CYS A 144 -59.09 8.72 -5.44
N ARG A 145 -58.71 10.01 -5.40
CA ARG A 145 -59.36 11.00 -4.52
C ARG A 145 -60.79 11.32 -4.96
N SER A 146 -61.08 11.39 -6.26
CA SER A 146 -62.46 11.58 -6.75
C SER A 146 -63.36 10.41 -6.35
N LEU A 147 -62.94 9.17 -6.65
CA LEU A 147 -63.69 7.95 -6.33
C LEU A 147 -63.91 7.78 -4.82
N ALA A 148 -62.93 8.16 -3.99
CA ALA A 148 -63.10 8.19 -2.54
C ALA A 148 -64.13 9.24 -2.10
N ASN A 149 -64.05 10.47 -2.64
CA ASN A 149 -65.00 11.55 -2.33
C ASN A 149 -66.44 11.20 -2.76
N GLU A 150 -66.61 10.64 -3.96
CA GLU A 150 -67.89 10.14 -4.47
C GLU A 150 -68.44 9.02 -3.58
N THR A 151 -67.60 8.07 -3.17
CA THR A 151 -67.98 7.01 -2.21
C THR A 151 -68.41 7.58 -0.86
N HIS A 152 -67.73 8.61 -0.35
CA HIS A 152 -68.12 9.30 0.88
C HIS A 152 -69.42 10.10 0.71
N GLN A 153 -69.65 10.74 -0.44
CA GLN A 153 -70.88 11.44 -0.75
C GLN A 153 -72.07 10.47 -0.84
N LEU A 154 -71.93 9.36 -1.57
CA LEU A 154 -72.96 8.31 -1.66
C LEU A 154 -73.31 7.74 -0.28
N ARG A 155 -72.31 7.48 0.58
CA ARG A 155 -72.53 7.06 1.98
C ARG A 155 -73.29 8.12 2.79
N ARG A 156 -72.93 9.41 2.67
CA ARG A 156 -73.64 10.51 3.35
C ARG A 156 -75.10 10.61 2.89
N THR A 157 -75.35 10.54 1.59
CA THR A 157 -76.71 10.55 1.02
C THR A 157 -77.53 9.34 1.50
N LEU A 158 -76.94 8.15 1.55
CA LEU A 158 -77.60 6.93 2.05
C LEU A 158 -77.94 7.02 3.54
N THR A 159 -77.05 7.57 4.37
CA THR A 159 -77.35 7.84 5.79
C THR A 159 -78.44 8.89 5.95
N ALA A 160 -78.42 9.96 5.15
CA ALA A 160 -79.45 11.00 5.18
C ALA A 160 -80.83 10.47 4.76
N THR A 161 -80.92 9.67 3.69
CA THR A 161 -82.19 9.03 3.28
C THR A 161 -82.67 8.01 4.31
N ALA A 162 -81.77 7.23 4.92
CA ALA A 162 -82.12 6.34 6.03
C ALA A 162 -82.72 7.12 7.23
N HIS A 163 -82.14 8.26 7.61
CA HIS A 163 -82.69 9.11 8.66
C HIS A 163 -84.03 9.77 8.26
N MET A 164 -84.23 10.17 7.00
CA MET A 164 -85.53 10.65 6.54
C MET A 164 -86.60 9.55 6.63
N CYS A 165 -86.29 8.32 6.24
CA CYS A 165 -87.21 7.18 6.39
C CYS A 165 -87.54 6.88 7.86
N GLN A 166 -86.54 6.93 8.76
CA GLN A 166 -86.74 6.79 10.20
C GLN A 166 -87.61 7.91 10.79
N HIS A 167 -87.44 9.15 10.33
CA HIS A 167 -88.24 10.30 10.76
C HIS A 167 -89.68 10.22 10.24
N LEU A 168 -89.87 9.83 8.97
CA LEU A 168 -91.20 9.64 8.39
C LEU A 168 -91.99 8.54 9.09
N ALA A 169 -91.34 7.44 9.50
CA ALA A 169 -91.97 6.41 10.34
C ALA A 169 -92.49 7.02 11.66
N LYS A 170 -91.61 7.69 12.43
CA LYS A 170 -92.01 8.33 13.70
C LYS A 170 -93.15 9.33 13.55
N CYS A 171 -93.11 10.19 12.52
CA CYS A 171 -94.18 11.15 12.30
C CYS A 171 -95.50 10.50 11.85
N LEU A 172 -95.48 9.31 11.25
CA LEU A 172 -96.69 8.53 10.99
C LEU A 172 -97.27 7.95 12.29
N ASP A 173 -96.44 7.55 13.26
CA ASP A 173 -96.88 7.17 14.61
C ASP A 173 -97.48 8.38 15.36
N GLU A 174 -96.73 9.48 15.45
CA GLU A 174 -97.13 10.70 16.16
C GLU A 174 -98.41 11.34 15.61
N ARG A 175 -98.60 11.34 14.28
CA ARG A 175 -99.77 11.97 13.65
C ARG A 175 -101.07 11.20 13.90
N GLN A 176 -100.99 9.88 14.13
CA GLN A 176 -102.13 9.08 14.60
C GLN A 176 -102.58 9.48 16.01
N HIS A 177 -101.67 10.00 16.84
CA HIS A 177 -102.00 10.53 18.17
C HIS A 177 -102.50 11.99 18.12
N ALA A 178 -101.95 12.82 17.23
CA ALA A 178 -102.19 14.26 17.21
C ALA A 178 -103.50 14.70 16.56
N GLN A 179 -104.09 13.94 15.63
CA GLN A 179 -105.28 14.33 14.84
C GLN A 179 -106.61 14.39 15.65
N ARG A 180 -106.54 14.47 16.98
CA ARG A 180 -107.69 14.43 17.90
C ARG A 180 -108.26 15.82 18.29
N ASN A 181 -107.59 16.94 17.98
CA ASN A 181 -107.83 18.28 18.59
C ASN A 181 -107.79 19.48 17.58
N VAL A 182 -108.27 20.69 17.97
CA VAL A 182 -108.76 21.85 17.12
C VAL A 182 -108.17 23.22 17.61
N GLY A 183 -108.08 24.37 16.89
CA GLY A 183 -108.28 24.75 15.47
C GLY A 183 -108.98 26.14 15.23
N GLU A 184 -108.48 26.99 14.27
CA GLU A 184 -109.13 28.20 13.63
C GLU A 184 -109.40 29.47 14.51
N ARG A 185 -109.59 30.75 14.06
CA ARG A 185 -109.36 31.50 12.77
C ARG A 185 -108.90 32.99 13.02
N SER A 186 -109.25 34.02 12.21
CA SER A 186 -108.65 35.42 12.28
C SER A 186 -109.58 36.64 11.79
N PRO A 187 -109.16 37.81 11.19
CA PRO A 187 -109.59 39.20 11.61
C PRO A 187 -110.13 40.17 10.48
N ASP A 188 -110.29 41.51 10.69
CA ASP A 188 -110.13 42.59 9.64
C ASP A 188 -110.07 44.11 10.06
N GLN A 189 -110.21 45.08 9.10
CA GLN A 189 -109.69 46.49 9.06
C GLN A 189 -110.65 47.62 8.50
N SER A 190 -110.08 48.77 8.05
CA SER A 190 -110.56 49.79 7.03
C SER A 190 -110.91 51.23 7.55
N GLU A 191 -111.14 52.27 6.70
CA GLU A 191 -110.16 53.16 5.98
C GLU A 191 -110.81 54.54 5.59
N HIS A 192 -110.15 55.40 4.77
CA HIS A 192 -110.62 56.65 4.08
C HIS A 192 -110.77 57.95 4.93
N THR A 193 -110.72 59.22 4.45
CA THR A 193 -110.47 59.96 3.15
C THR A 193 -109.96 61.40 3.48
N GLY A 194 -109.72 62.44 2.65
CA GLY A 194 -109.79 62.75 1.18
C GLY A 194 -110.08 64.27 0.92
N GLY A 195 -109.69 64.90 -0.21
CA GLY A 195 -110.25 66.23 -0.64
C GLY A 195 -109.40 67.26 -1.44
N HIS A 196 -108.07 67.27 -1.34
CA HIS A 196 -107.22 68.15 -2.17
C HIS A 196 -107.10 67.60 -3.62
N THR A 197 -107.05 68.42 -4.69
CA THR A 197 -107.07 67.86 -6.09
C THR A 197 -106.13 68.46 -7.16
N SER A 198 -106.04 69.77 -7.41
CA SER A 198 -105.31 70.29 -8.60
C SER A 198 -103.85 70.68 -8.36
N VAL A 199 -103.59 71.55 -7.38
CA VAL A 199 -102.25 71.71 -6.77
C VAL A 199 -101.80 70.37 -6.19
N GLN A 200 -102.75 69.60 -5.65
CA GLN A 200 -102.53 68.21 -5.28
C GLN A 200 -102.02 67.39 -6.47
N SER A 201 -102.58 67.46 -7.68
CA SER A 201 -102.07 66.66 -8.83
C SER A 201 -100.62 66.94 -9.24
N VAL A 202 -100.08 68.13 -8.93
CA VAL A 202 -98.65 68.44 -9.12
C VAL A 202 -97.83 67.96 -7.92
N ILE A 203 -98.36 68.14 -6.70
CA ILE A 203 -97.78 67.59 -5.48
C ILE A 203 -97.75 66.05 -5.50
N GLU A 204 -98.76 65.39 -6.06
CA GLU A 204 -98.91 63.95 -6.27
C GLU A 204 -97.87 63.44 -7.27
N LYS A 205 -97.65 64.14 -8.38
CA LYS A 205 -96.56 63.82 -9.32
C LYS A 205 -95.20 63.92 -8.64
N LEU A 206 -94.94 65.00 -7.91
CA LEU A 206 -93.70 65.16 -7.16
C LEU A 206 -93.58 64.18 -5.98
N GLN A 207 -94.68 63.80 -5.33
CA GLN A 207 -94.72 62.77 -4.29
C GLN A 207 -94.50 61.37 -4.86
N GLU A 208 -95.02 61.09 -6.06
CA GLU A 208 -94.83 59.82 -6.77
C GLU A 208 -93.42 59.70 -7.33
N GLU A 209 -92.87 60.77 -7.90
CA GLU A 209 -91.44 60.86 -8.25
C GLU A 209 -90.56 60.72 -7.01
N ASN A 210 -90.91 61.34 -5.88
CA ASN A 210 -90.19 61.19 -4.62
C ASN A 210 -90.34 59.78 -4.02
N ARG A 211 -91.50 59.12 -4.19
CA ARG A 211 -91.76 57.73 -3.81
C ARG A 211 -90.94 56.77 -4.68
N LEU A 212 -90.89 56.99 -5.99
CA LEU A 212 -90.09 56.24 -6.94
C LEU A 212 -88.58 56.44 -6.70
N LEU A 213 -88.16 57.65 -6.34
CA LEU A 213 -86.78 57.92 -5.92
C LEU A 213 -86.44 57.21 -4.61
N LYS A 214 -87.32 57.22 -3.60
CA LYS A 214 -87.16 56.43 -2.36
C LYS A 214 -87.11 54.92 -2.63
N GLN A 215 -87.93 54.40 -3.55
CA GLN A 215 -87.88 53.00 -4.00
C GLN A 215 -86.56 52.68 -4.72
N LYS A 216 -86.05 53.59 -5.55
CA LYS A 216 -84.73 53.43 -6.20
C LYS A 216 -83.57 53.50 -5.22
N VAL A 217 -83.61 54.40 -4.24
CA VAL A 217 -82.61 54.50 -3.16
C VAL A 217 -82.60 53.22 -2.33
N THR A 218 -83.76 52.79 -1.80
CA THR A 218 -83.87 51.54 -1.05
C THR A 218 -83.44 50.33 -1.87
N HIS A 219 -83.74 50.26 -3.16
CA HIS A 219 -83.25 49.19 -4.05
C HIS A 219 -81.71 49.20 -4.21
N VAL A 220 -81.08 50.37 -4.32
CA VAL A 220 -79.61 50.51 -4.38
C VAL A 220 -78.96 50.19 -3.03
N GLU A 221 -79.58 50.57 -1.91
CA GLU A 221 -79.15 50.18 -0.55
C GLU A 221 -79.22 48.66 -0.38
N ASP A 222 -80.29 48.02 -0.86
CA ASP A 222 -80.48 46.57 -0.88
C ASP A 222 -79.41 45.83 -1.71
N LEU A 223 -79.05 46.40 -2.87
CA LEU A 223 -77.97 45.88 -3.73
C LEU A 223 -76.60 46.07 -3.07
N ASN A 224 -76.34 47.22 -2.45
CA ASN A 224 -75.11 47.50 -1.71
C ASN A 224 -74.96 46.53 -0.52
N ALA A 225 -76.02 46.31 0.26
CA ALA A 225 -76.04 45.34 1.36
C ALA A 225 -75.81 43.89 0.87
N LYS A 226 -76.33 43.51 -0.31
CA LYS A 226 -76.03 42.21 -0.94
C LYS A 226 -74.55 42.11 -1.37
N TRP A 227 -74.00 43.17 -1.95
CA TRP A 227 -72.61 43.22 -2.39
C TRP A 227 -71.62 43.18 -1.22
N GLN A 228 -71.88 43.91 -0.13
CA GLN A 228 -71.10 43.87 1.10
C GLN A 228 -71.09 42.47 1.74
N ARG A 229 -72.22 41.76 1.75
CA ARG A 229 -72.30 40.36 2.23
C ARG A 229 -71.51 39.41 1.32
N TYR A 230 -71.59 39.59 0.00
CA TYR A 230 -70.79 38.81 -0.94
C TYR A 230 -69.30 39.04 -0.74
N ASP A 231 -68.87 40.30 -0.61
CA ASP A 231 -67.45 40.62 -0.45
C ASP A 231 -66.90 40.09 0.88
N ALA A 232 -67.64 40.30 1.99
CA ALA A 232 -67.29 39.71 3.29
C ALA A 232 -67.18 38.17 3.25
N SER A 233 -68.12 37.50 2.58
CA SER A 233 -68.12 36.03 2.43
C SER A 233 -66.98 35.53 1.53
N ARG A 234 -66.67 36.25 0.45
CA ARG A 234 -65.46 36.05 -0.38
C ARG A 234 -64.20 36.19 0.47
N ASP A 235 -64.15 37.20 1.32
CA ASP A 235 -63.00 37.50 2.17
C ASP A 235 -62.79 36.44 3.26
N GLU A 236 -63.88 35.89 3.83
CA GLU A 236 -63.86 34.73 4.72
C GLU A 236 -63.40 33.45 4.00
N TYR A 237 -63.89 33.20 2.79
CA TYR A 237 -63.45 32.08 1.96
C TYR A 237 -61.95 32.18 1.63
N VAL A 238 -61.47 33.36 1.24
CA VAL A 238 -60.05 33.63 0.98
C VAL A 238 -59.21 33.47 2.25
N ARG A 239 -59.67 33.95 3.42
CA ARG A 239 -59.02 33.68 4.72
C ARG A 239 -58.98 32.18 5.03
N GLY A 240 -60.04 31.45 4.74
CA GLY A 240 -60.13 29.99 4.88
C GLY A 240 -59.10 29.25 4.02
N LEU A 241 -58.98 29.61 2.74
CA LEU A 241 -57.93 29.06 1.86
C LEU A 241 -56.52 29.37 2.37
N HIS A 242 -56.26 30.60 2.84
CA HIS A 242 -54.96 30.96 3.44
C HIS A 242 -54.69 30.25 4.78
N ALA A 243 -55.71 29.81 5.49
CA ALA A 243 -55.57 28.97 6.69
C ALA A 243 -55.27 27.51 6.29
N GLN A 244 -55.99 26.95 5.31
CA GLN A 244 -55.76 25.61 4.78
C GLN A 244 -54.37 25.46 4.15
N LEU A 245 -53.93 26.42 3.33
CA LEU A 245 -52.59 26.41 2.73
C LEU A 245 -51.47 26.49 3.77
N ARG A 246 -51.68 27.20 4.89
CA ARG A 246 -50.73 27.22 6.01
C ARG A 246 -50.81 25.96 6.88
N GLY A 247 -51.99 25.35 7.02
CA GLY A 247 -52.17 24.06 7.70
C GLY A 247 -51.57 22.88 6.92
N LEU A 248 -51.48 22.99 5.59
CA LEU A 248 -50.75 22.05 4.73
C LEU A 248 -49.24 22.33 4.71
N GLN A 249 -48.82 23.60 4.79
CA GLN A 249 -47.41 23.99 4.98
C GLN A 249 -46.97 23.87 6.45
N ILE A 250 -47.04 22.66 7.02
CA ILE A 250 -46.46 22.37 8.34
C ILE A 250 -44.94 22.51 8.24
N PRO A 251 -44.27 23.45 8.95
CA PRO A 251 -42.82 23.68 8.77
C PRO A 251 -41.93 22.53 9.26
N HIS A 252 -42.50 21.57 9.99
CA HIS A 252 -41.78 20.56 10.75
C HIS A 252 -41.14 19.46 9.87
N GLU A 253 -41.79 19.03 8.79
CA GLU A 253 -41.19 18.09 7.83
C GLU A 253 -39.97 18.69 7.09
N PRO A 254 -40.05 19.88 6.46
CA PRO A 254 -38.87 20.47 5.84
C PRO A 254 -37.78 20.87 6.84
N GLU A 255 -38.10 21.08 8.13
CA GLU A 255 -37.07 21.19 9.16
C GLU A 255 -36.37 19.87 9.48
N LEU A 256 -37.11 18.76 9.60
CA LEU A 256 -36.51 17.44 9.81
C LEU A 256 -35.66 17.03 8.60
N MET A 257 -36.15 17.24 7.37
CA MET A 257 -35.37 17.02 6.15
C MET A 257 -34.12 17.91 6.09
N ARG A 258 -34.20 19.20 6.47
CA ARG A 258 -33.00 20.07 6.56
C ARG A 258 -31.99 19.55 7.59
N LYS A 259 -32.44 19.14 8.78
CA LYS A 259 -31.57 18.56 9.83
C LYS A 259 -30.91 17.27 9.36
N GLU A 260 -31.63 16.42 8.63
CA GLU A 260 -31.10 15.17 8.05
C GLU A 260 -30.11 15.43 6.90
N ILE A 261 -30.39 16.39 6.01
CA ILE A 261 -29.43 16.82 4.97
C ILE A 261 -28.15 17.36 5.62
N SER A 262 -28.24 18.18 6.68
CA SER A 262 -27.04 18.62 7.43
C SER A 262 -26.31 17.46 8.09
N ARG A 263 -27.02 16.44 8.62
CA ARG A 263 -26.42 15.24 9.21
C ARG A 263 -25.66 14.42 8.16
N LEU A 264 -26.26 14.19 7.00
CA LEU A 264 -25.69 13.44 5.89
C LEU A 264 -24.52 14.19 5.23
N ASN A 265 -24.62 15.51 5.06
CA ASN A 265 -23.53 16.34 4.54
C ASN A 265 -22.29 16.27 5.44
N ARG A 266 -22.46 16.39 6.77
CA ARG A 266 -21.36 16.22 7.73
C ARG A 266 -20.73 14.82 7.62
N GLN A 267 -21.55 13.77 7.54
CA GLN A 267 -21.04 12.39 7.39
C GLN A 267 -20.32 12.17 6.06
N LEU A 268 -20.74 12.83 4.98
CA LEU A 268 -20.06 12.80 3.69
C LEU A 268 -18.72 13.55 3.74
N GLU A 269 -18.68 14.72 4.38
CA GLU A 269 -17.47 15.52 4.56
C GLU A 269 -16.45 14.80 5.45
N GLU A 270 -16.90 14.17 6.55
CA GLU A 270 -16.10 13.27 7.37
C GLU A 270 -15.52 12.11 6.52
N LYS A 271 -16.34 11.42 5.72
CA LYS A 271 -15.85 10.32 4.86
C LYS A 271 -14.93 10.78 3.73
N ILE A 272 -15.09 12.01 3.23
CA ILE A 272 -14.17 12.63 2.27
C ILE A 272 -12.81 12.90 2.93
N ASN A 273 -12.79 13.37 4.17
CA ASN A 273 -11.57 13.61 4.94
C ASN A 273 -10.85 12.28 5.28
N ASP A 274 -11.57 11.26 5.77
CA ASP A 274 -11.01 9.91 5.96
C ASP A 274 -10.35 9.39 4.66
N CYS A 275 -11.03 9.59 3.52
CA CYS A 275 -10.53 9.19 2.21
C CYS A 275 -9.41 10.09 1.66
N ALA A 276 -9.16 11.26 2.26
CA ALA A 276 -8.03 12.13 1.91
C ALA A 276 -6.78 11.72 2.71
N GLU A 277 -6.94 11.42 4.00
CA GLU A 277 -5.87 10.91 4.88
C GLU A 277 -5.30 9.60 4.32
N VAL A 278 -6.14 8.60 4.05
CA VAL A 278 -5.70 7.31 3.48
C VAL A 278 -5.04 7.47 2.09
N LYS A 279 -5.44 8.47 1.29
CA LYS A 279 -4.76 8.79 0.02
C LYS A 279 -3.39 9.42 0.24
N GLN A 280 -3.24 10.25 1.26
CA GLN A 280 -1.96 10.86 1.63
C GLN A 280 -0.98 9.82 2.20
N GLU A 281 -1.46 8.91 3.05
CA GLU A 281 -0.69 7.75 3.52
C GLU A 281 -0.24 6.85 2.36
N LEU A 282 -1.15 6.51 1.44
CA LEU A 282 -0.84 5.71 0.25
C LEU A 282 0.16 6.42 -0.68
N ALA A 283 0.09 7.74 -0.81
CA ALA A 283 1.07 8.53 -1.56
C ALA A 283 2.45 8.49 -0.89
N ALA A 284 2.52 8.73 0.44
CA ALA A 284 3.77 8.66 1.20
C ALA A 284 4.38 7.25 1.17
N SER A 285 3.57 6.19 1.28
CA SER A 285 3.97 4.80 1.16
C SER A 285 4.55 4.47 -0.22
N ARG A 286 3.95 4.98 -1.30
CA ARG A 286 4.51 4.87 -2.67
C ARG A 286 5.86 5.57 -2.77
N THR A 287 5.97 6.83 -2.33
CA THR A 287 7.25 7.56 -2.36
C THR A 287 8.34 6.86 -1.55
N ALA A 288 8.01 6.31 -0.37
CA ALA A 288 8.95 5.55 0.45
C ALA A 288 9.40 4.23 -0.22
N ARG A 289 8.47 3.50 -0.86
CA ARG A 289 8.77 2.30 -1.66
C ARG A 289 9.68 2.64 -2.84
N ASP A 290 9.37 3.72 -3.55
CA ASP A 290 10.07 4.07 -4.79
C ASP A 290 11.50 4.56 -4.47
N ALA A 291 11.68 5.34 -3.41
CA ALA A 291 13.01 5.67 -2.87
C ALA A 291 13.78 4.45 -2.33
N ALA A 292 13.09 3.41 -1.82
CA ALA A 292 13.73 2.16 -1.43
C ALA A 292 14.20 1.35 -2.66
N LEU A 293 13.45 1.38 -3.77
CA LEU A 293 13.86 0.77 -5.05
C LEU A 293 15.08 1.50 -5.64
N GLU A 294 15.11 2.83 -5.61
CA GLU A 294 16.30 3.62 -5.98
C GLU A 294 17.52 3.24 -5.12
N ARG A 295 17.33 3.08 -3.81
CA ARG A 295 18.40 2.63 -2.90
C ARG A 295 18.91 1.22 -3.23
N VAL A 296 18.03 0.29 -3.61
CA VAL A 296 18.42 -1.06 -4.06
C VAL A 296 19.25 -0.97 -5.34
N GLN A 297 18.80 -0.21 -6.35
CA GLN A 297 19.55 -0.02 -7.60
C GLN A 297 20.93 0.58 -7.36
N MET A 298 21.06 1.55 -6.45
CA MET A 298 22.35 2.12 -6.07
C MET A 298 23.29 1.10 -5.40
N LEU A 299 22.74 0.19 -4.58
CA LEU A 299 23.51 -0.91 -3.98
C LEU A 299 23.91 -1.96 -5.03
N GLU A 300 23.07 -2.25 -6.02
CA GLU A 300 23.42 -3.12 -7.16
C GLU A 300 24.59 -2.53 -7.97
N GLN A 301 24.58 -1.23 -8.25
CA GLN A 301 25.72 -0.56 -8.91
C GLN A 301 26.99 -0.58 -8.04
N GLN A 302 26.87 -0.43 -6.72
CA GLN A 302 28.00 -0.53 -5.79
C GLN A 302 28.61 -1.96 -5.77
N ILE A 303 27.76 -2.99 -5.81
CA ILE A 303 28.21 -4.40 -5.90
C ILE A 303 28.92 -4.67 -7.24
N LEU A 304 28.44 -4.08 -8.35
CA LEU A 304 29.12 -4.17 -9.65
C LEU A 304 30.49 -3.47 -9.62
N ALA A 305 30.58 -2.26 -9.06
CA ALA A 305 31.85 -1.55 -8.92
C ALA A 305 32.87 -2.35 -8.10
N TYR A 306 32.50 -2.83 -6.91
CA TYR A 306 33.41 -3.62 -6.07
C TYR A 306 33.81 -4.97 -6.69
N LYS A 307 32.95 -5.57 -7.51
CA LYS A 307 33.30 -6.76 -8.30
C LYS A 307 34.37 -6.43 -9.34
N ASP A 308 34.22 -5.32 -10.07
CA ASP A 308 35.16 -4.92 -11.12
C ASP A 308 36.50 -4.41 -10.53
N ASP A 309 36.48 -3.76 -9.37
CA ASP A 309 37.66 -3.46 -8.55
C ASP A 309 38.40 -4.77 -8.17
N PHE A 310 37.69 -5.76 -7.63
CA PHE A 310 38.27 -7.05 -7.24
C PHE A 310 38.84 -7.83 -8.43
N MET A 311 38.19 -7.78 -9.59
CA MET A 311 38.71 -8.39 -10.81
C MET A 311 39.96 -7.67 -11.34
N SER A 312 40.04 -6.35 -11.19
CA SER A 312 41.21 -5.56 -11.57
C SER A 312 42.40 -5.84 -10.65
N GLU A 313 42.18 -5.79 -9.34
CA GLU A 313 43.14 -6.11 -8.26
C GLU A 313 43.60 -7.60 -8.31
N ARG A 314 42.75 -8.50 -8.83
CA ARG A 314 43.16 -9.87 -9.19
C ARG A 314 44.11 -9.87 -10.39
N ALA A 315 43.75 -9.17 -11.46
CA ALA A 315 44.56 -9.12 -12.68
C ALA A 315 45.95 -8.47 -12.43
N ASP A 316 46.06 -7.51 -11.50
CA ASP A 316 47.35 -6.99 -11.04
C ASP A 316 48.15 -7.97 -10.19
N ARG A 317 47.51 -8.81 -9.35
CA ARG A 317 48.20 -9.94 -8.71
C ARG A 317 48.73 -10.95 -9.72
N GLU A 318 47.97 -11.27 -10.76
CA GLU A 318 48.41 -12.19 -11.82
C GLU A 318 49.58 -11.59 -12.62
N ARG A 319 49.52 -10.30 -12.97
CA ARG A 319 50.67 -9.56 -13.57
C ARG A 319 51.90 -9.60 -12.66
N ALA A 320 51.75 -9.36 -11.36
CA ALA A 320 52.84 -9.39 -10.39
C ALA A 320 53.44 -10.80 -10.23
N GLN A 321 52.61 -11.85 -10.21
CA GLN A 321 53.05 -13.25 -10.17
C GLN A 321 53.85 -13.64 -11.41
N SER A 322 53.37 -13.31 -12.62
CA SER A 322 54.14 -13.51 -13.85
C SER A 322 55.48 -12.79 -13.81
N ARG A 323 55.52 -11.57 -13.26
CA ARG A 323 56.77 -10.81 -13.13
C ARG A 323 57.73 -11.39 -12.09
N ILE A 324 57.23 -12.04 -11.03
CA ILE A 324 58.06 -12.78 -10.07
C ILE A 324 58.70 -13.99 -10.75
N GLN A 325 57.93 -14.81 -11.47
CA GLN A 325 58.44 -15.96 -12.23
C GLN A 325 59.52 -15.54 -13.23
N GLU A 326 59.25 -14.49 -14.01
CA GLU A 326 60.21 -13.83 -14.89
C GLU A 326 61.53 -13.42 -14.21
N LEU A 327 61.50 -13.07 -12.92
CA LEU A 327 62.68 -12.65 -12.15
C LEU A 327 63.40 -13.87 -11.55
N GLU A 328 62.67 -14.90 -11.14
CA GLU A 328 63.21 -16.19 -10.71
C GLU A 328 63.96 -16.90 -11.86
N GLU A 329 63.40 -16.88 -13.09
CA GLU A 329 64.07 -17.34 -14.32
C GLU A 329 65.38 -16.58 -14.60
N LYS A 330 65.39 -15.26 -14.39
CA LYS A 330 66.59 -14.43 -14.58
C LYS A 330 67.62 -14.67 -13.48
N VAL A 331 67.21 -14.82 -12.23
CA VAL A 331 68.09 -15.16 -11.10
C VAL A 331 68.70 -16.55 -11.28
N THR A 332 67.91 -17.56 -11.62
CA THR A 332 68.41 -18.92 -11.91
C THR A 332 69.34 -18.92 -13.13
N SER A 333 69.03 -18.18 -14.19
CA SER A 333 69.93 -18.01 -15.34
C SER A 333 71.26 -17.37 -14.96
N LEU A 334 71.25 -16.33 -14.10
CA LEU A 334 72.46 -15.68 -13.60
C LEU A 334 73.28 -16.59 -12.68
N LEU A 335 72.62 -17.37 -11.81
CA LEU A 335 73.29 -18.36 -10.94
C LEU A 335 74.02 -19.42 -11.78
N HIS A 336 73.40 -19.94 -12.83
CA HIS A 336 74.08 -20.83 -13.78
C HIS A 336 75.28 -20.14 -14.43
N GLN A 337 75.14 -18.91 -14.94
CA GLN A 337 76.26 -18.16 -15.54
C GLN A 337 77.41 -17.88 -14.56
N VAL A 338 77.13 -17.78 -13.25
CA VAL A 338 78.15 -17.64 -12.20
C VAL A 338 78.83 -18.98 -11.93
N SER A 339 78.10 -20.10 -11.85
CA SER A 339 78.69 -21.45 -11.74
C SER A 339 79.63 -21.73 -12.91
N TRP A 340 79.14 -21.61 -14.16
CA TRP A 340 79.95 -21.81 -15.36
C TRP A 340 81.23 -20.96 -15.39
N ARG A 341 81.25 -19.77 -14.78
CA ARG A 341 82.44 -18.92 -14.64
C ARG A 341 83.33 -19.21 -13.42
N GLN A 342 82.85 -19.95 -12.44
CA GLN A 342 83.69 -20.53 -11.37
C GLN A 342 84.28 -21.86 -11.83
N ASP A 343 83.48 -22.73 -12.43
CA ASP A 343 83.88 -24.06 -12.94
C ASP A 343 84.91 -23.94 -14.10
N SER A 344 84.87 -22.86 -14.90
CA SER A 344 85.88 -22.57 -15.94
C SER A 344 87.15 -21.90 -15.41
N ARG A 345 87.44 -21.94 -14.10
CA ARG A 345 88.58 -21.22 -13.51
C ARG A 345 89.48 -22.10 -12.63
N GLU A 346 90.29 -22.94 -13.28
CA GLU A 346 91.51 -23.45 -12.66
C GLU A 346 92.48 -22.31 -12.28
N PRO A 347 93.34 -22.50 -11.26
CA PRO A 347 94.10 -21.42 -10.65
C PRO A 347 95.44 -21.16 -11.34
N ASP A 348 95.56 -20.07 -12.10
CA ASP A 348 96.88 -19.58 -12.56
C ASP A 348 97.05 -18.06 -12.39
N ALA A 349 98.31 -17.61 -12.51
CA ALA A 349 98.85 -16.57 -11.67
C ALA A 349 98.97 -15.16 -12.29
N ARG A 350 98.78 -14.17 -11.41
CA ARG A 350 99.47 -12.87 -11.34
C ARG A 350 100.30 -12.44 -12.57
N ARG A 351 99.85 -11.38 -13.26
CA ARG A 351 100.76 -10.26 -13.60
C ARG A 351 100.04 -8.92 -13.62
N ILE A 352 100.82 -7.86 -13.41
CA ILE A 352 100.42 -6.45 -13.25
C ILE A 352 101.08 -5.65 -14.38
N HIS A 353 100.41 -4.61 -14.91
CA HIS A 353 100.96 -3.30 -15.32
C HIS A 353 99.76 -2.40 -15.75
N VAL A 354 99.52 -1.19 -15.21
CA VAL A 354 100.28 0.09 -15.26
C VAL A 354 100.15 0.80 -16.62
N GLY A 355 99.56 2.02 -16.66
CA GLY A 355 99.86 3.00 -17.72
C GLY A 355 98.78 3.98 -18.25
N SER A 356 98.54 5.10 -17.54
CA SER A 356 98.39 6.48 -18.09
C SER A 356 97.43 6.89 -19.25
N LYS A 357 96.68 7.99 -18.96
CA LYS A 357 96.47 9.23 -19.79
C LYS A 357 95.37 9.33 -20.88
N THR A 358 94.27 9.98 -20.47
CA THR A 358 93.79 11.31 -20.93
C THR A 358 93.59 11.64 -22.44
N ALA A 359 92.32 11.76 -22.84
CA ALA A 359 91.77 12.87 -23.64
C ALA A 359 90.26 13.01 -23.35
N LYS A 360 89.47 14.10 -23.46
CA LYS A 360 89.55 15.58 -23.63
C LYS A 360 88.53 16.04 -24.70
N TYR A 361 87.53 16.84 -24.28
CA TYR A 361 86.49 17.53 -25.10
C TYR A 361 85.48 16.60 -25.81
N LEU A 362 84.25 17.02 -26.16
CA LEU A 362 83.63 18.36 -26.24
C LEU A 362 82.40 18.55 -25.29
N ALA A 363 81.79 19.75 -25.30
CA ALA A 363 80.59 20.14 -24.56
C ALA A 363 79.78 21.22 -25.34
N THR A 364 78.60 21.63 -24.83
CA THR A 364 77.64 22.65 -25.38
C THR A 364 76.96 22.21 -26.70
N ASP A 365 75.64 22.22 -26.91
CA ASP A 365 74.55 23.16 -26.57
C ASP A 365 73.24 22.39 -26.19
N ALA A 366 72.25 22.87 -25.41
CA ALA A 366 71.70 24.21 -25.12
C ALA A 366 70.62 24.70 -26.11
N LEU A 367 69.33 24.48 -25.74
CA LEU A 367 68.22 25.28 -26.26
C LEU A 367 67.03 25.28 -25.28
N GLU A 368 66.79 26.43 -24.64
CA GLU A 368 65.52 26.75 -23.97
C GLU A 368 64.51 27.33 -24.97
N LEU A 369 63.23 27.43 -24.57
CA LEU A 369 62.13 28.32 -25.04
C LEU A 369 60.79 27.54 -25.13
N MET A 370 59.64 28.05 -24.70
CA MET A 370 59.34 29.01 -23.63
C MET A 370 57.83 28.92 -23.27
N VAL A 371 57.39 29.52 -22.16
CA VAL A 371 55.96 29.66 -21.79
C VAL A 371 55.51 31.12 -21.95
N PRO A 372 54.33 31.33 -22.55
CA PRO A 372 53.38 32.31 -22.01
C PRO A 372 51.91 31.78 -22.01
N GLY A 373 51.01 32.20 -21.13
CA GLY A 373 51.15 33.08 -19.96
C GLY A 373 49.80 33.68 -19.52
N GLY A 374 49.50 33.65 -18.21
CA GLY A 374 48.22 34.13 -17.64
C GLY A 374 47.04 33.14 -17.80
N TRP A 375 45.96 33.20 -17.02
CA TRP A 375 45.52 34.23 -16.05
C TRP A 375 45.18 33.63 -14.66
N ARG A 376 45.23 34.46 -13.61
CA ARG A 376 44.60 34.25 -12.29
C ARG A 376 44.14 35.60 -11.74
N PRO A 377 43.07 35.68 -10.91
CA PRO A 377 43.24 35.70 -9.44
C PRO A 377 42.25 34.73 -8.75
N GLY A 378 42.54 34.13 -7.59
CA GLY A 378 42.52 34.74 -6.24
C GLY A 378 41.20 34.29 -5.54
N THR A 379 41.04 34.17 -4.22
CA THR A 379 41.90 34.30 -3.02
C THR A 379 41.10 33.64 -1.87
N GLY A 380 41.64 33.10 -0.77
CA GLY A 380 43.02 32.96 -0.31
C GLY A 380 43.05 32.07 0.95
N SER A 381 44.25 31.74 1.45
CA SER A 381 44.42 30.84 2.61
C SER A 381 44.03 31.48 3.95
N GLN A 382 43.61 30.67 4.92
CA GLN A 382 44.08 30.79 6.31
C GLN A 382 44.31 29.40 6.94
N GLN A 383 45.14 29.40 7.98
CA GLN A 383 45.68 28.26 8.72
C GLN A 383 45.27 28.46 10.20
N LEU A 384 44.82 27.43 10.92
CA LEU A 384 44.94 27.40 12.39
C LEU A 384 44.71 26.01 13.02
N GLU A 385 45.13 25.92 14.29
CA GLU A 385 45.19 24.81 15.25
C GLU A 385 43.83 24.17 15.65
N PRO A 386 43.85 22.97 16.29
CA PRO A 386 42.69 22.36 16.94
C PRO A 386 42.42 22.92 18.37
N PRO A 387 41.16 22.90 18.85
CA PRO A 387 40.84 23.12 20.26
C PRO A 387 40.75 21.80 21.06
N ALA A 388 41.05 21.87 22.36
CA ALA A 388 41.09 20.73 23.28
C ALA A 388 39.82 20.55 24.13
N GLU A 389 39.82 19.46 24.88
CA GLU A 389 38.86 18.95 25.88
C GLU A 389 37.82 19.92 26.49
N GLY A 390 36.55 19.50 26.42
CA GLY A 390 35.49 19.88 27.36
C GLY A 390 34.87 18.59 27.93
N GLY A 391 34.90 18.42 29.26
CA GLY A 391 34.72 17.12 29.90
C GLY A 391 33.29 16.55 29.92
N HIS A 392 33.19 15.22 29.93
CA HIS A 392 31.97 14.47 30.27
C HIS A 392 31.62 14.67 31.77
N PRO A 393 30.35 14.44 32.15
CA PRO A 393 29.95 13.07 32.49
C PRO A 393 28.61 12.63 31.89
N GLY A 394 28.38 11.32 31.79
CA GLY A 394 27.01 10.78 31.69
C GLY A 394 26.50 10.34 30.31
N ALA A 395 27.35 9.77 29.46
CA ALA A 395 26.88 8.89 28.39
C ALA A 395 27.83 7.68 28.27
N ALA A 396 27.35 6.49 28.64
CA ALA A 396 28.00 5.25 28.23
C ALA A 396 27.89 5.09 26.71
N GLN A 397 28.72 4.23 26.12
CA GLN A 397 28.66 3.92 24.69
C GLN A 397 27.26 3.40 24.33
N ARG A 398 26.43 4.24 23.68
CA ARG A 398 25.24 3.73 22.98
C ARG A 398 25.73 2.89 21.81
N GLY A 399 25.39 1.61 21.81
CA GLY A 399 25.65 0.73 20.69
C GLY A 399 24.87 1.19 19.46
N GLN A 400 25.42 0.95 18.28
CA GLN A 400 24.63 0.94 17.05
C GLN A 400 23.89 -0.41 16.97
N GLY A 401 22.98 -0.64 17.93
CA GLY A 401 22.30 -1.91 18.19
C GLY A 401 21.62 -2.01 19.57
N ASP A 402 21.04 -0.90 20.04
CA ASP A 402 20.29 -0.82 21.31
C ASP A 402 18.80 -0.49 21.05
N LEU A 403 17.96 -1.52 21.09
CA LEU A 403 16.50 -1.40 21.02
C LEU A 403 15.97 -0.74 22.30
N GLN A 404 14.91 0.09 22.20
CA GLN A 404 14.35 0.82 23.34
C GLN A 404 12.85 0.58 23.49
N CYS A 405 12.40 0.35 24.73
CA CYS A 405 10.98 0.29 25.06
C CYS A 405 10.33 1.68 24.89
N PRO A 406 9.28 1.84 24.06
CA PRO A 406 8.70 3.15 23.77
C PRO A 406 7.93 3.78 24.94
N HIS A 407 7.67 3.04 26.02
CA HIS A 407 6.88 3.50 27.17
C HIS A 407 7.74 3.98 28.34
N CYS A 408 8.86 3.32 28.63
CA CYS A 408 9.76 3.67 29.75
C CYS A 408 11.17 4.10 29.31
N LEU A 409 11.49 4.01 28.01
CA LEU A 409 12.80 4.28 27.41
C LEU A 409 13.96 3.40 27.93
N GLN A 410 13.66 2.25 28.53
CA GLN A 410 14.65 1.24 28.89
C GLN A 410 15.28 0.64 27.63
N CYS A 411 16.62 0.59 27.61
CA CYS A 411 17.40 -0.02 26.52
C CYS A 411 17.59 -1.53 26.73
N PHE A 412 17.63 -2.25 25.61
CA PHE A 412 17.91 -3.67 25.45
C PHE A 412 18.86 -3.82 24.25
N SER A 413 19.81 -4.75 24.26
CA SER A 413 20.65 -4.97 23.07
C SER A 413 19.86 -5.66 21.95
N ASP A 414 20.35 -5.63 20.71
CA ASP A 414 19.75 -6.34 19.57
C ASP A 414 19.57 -7.85 19.84
N GLU A 415 20.42 -8.47 20.66
CA GLU A 415 20.31 -9.88 21.07
C GLU A 415 19.15 -10.14 22.08
N GLN A 416 18.62 -9.09 22.71
CA GLN A 416 17.59 -9.16 23.77
C GLN A 416 16.16 -8.89 23.26
N GLY A 417 15.90 -9.02 21.96
CA GLY A 417 14.60 -8.72 21.34
C GLY A 417 13.39 -9.44 21.99
N GLU A 418 13.55 -10.70 22.42
CA GLU A 418 12.48 -11.43 23.13
C GLU A 418 12.24 -10.94 24.57
N GLU A 419 13.23 -10.29 25.18
CA GLU A 419 13.14 -9.71 26.53
C GLU A 419 12.47 -8.34 26.46
N LEU A 420 12.82 -7.53 25.45
CA LEU A 420 12.12 -6.30 25.09
C LEU A 420 10.63 -6.56 24.83
N LEU A 421 10.27 -7.59 24.06
CA LEU A 421 8.86 -7.87 23.73
C LEU A 421 8.03 -8.28 24.96
N ARG A 422 8.60 -9.07 25.88
CA ARG A 422 7.99 -9.35 27.20
C ARG A 422 7.84 -8.07 28.02
N HIS A 423 8.91 -7.30 28.13
CA HIS A 423 8.92 -6.05 28.89
C HIS A 423 7.91 -5.03 28.35
N VAL A 424 7.72 -4.92 27.03
CA VAL A 424 6.68 -4.05 26.44
C VAL A 424 5.28 -4.54 26.81
N ALA A 425 5.03 -5.85 26.81
CA ALA A 425 3.73 -6.40 27.24
C ALA A 425 3.43 -6.19 28.74
N GLU A 426 4.47 -6.06 29.58
CA GLU A 426 4.37 -5.73 31.00
C GLU A 426 4.28 -4.21 31.26
N CYS A 427 5.00 -3.40 30.48
CA CYS A 427 5.08 -1.94 30.60
C CYS A 427 3.88 -1.19 29.97
N CYS A 428 2.97 -1.91 29.31
CA CYS A 428 1.71 -1.40 28.74
C CYS A 428 0.49 -1.59 29.66
N GLN A 429 0.70 -1.95 30.93
CA GLN A 429 -0.33 -2.16 31.96
C GLN A 429 -0.29 -1.06 33.03
#